data_AF-B8G2X5-F1
#
_entry.id   AF-B8G2X5-F1
#
_cell.length_a   1.000
_cell.length_b   1.000
_cell.length_c   1.000
_cell.angle_alpha   90.00
_cell.angle_beta   90.00
_cell.angle_gamma   90.00
#
_symmetry.space_group_name_H-M   'P 1'
#
loop_
_entity.id
_entity.type
_entity.pdbx_description
1 polymer ?
#
loop_
_entity_poly.entity_id
_entity_poly.type
_entity_poly.pdbx_seq_one_letter_code
_entity_poly.pdbx_strand_id
1 'polypeptide(L)'
;MMNNSAAIYVAHASHQSVAATLLAILLEQGYTVVDQPPHAISGLIMIPDKPLRHFFIAPPAQGWVTIWEDPRYFADRTLARTLAALLNTRSIWIEVGGNGVSWARGLYDGSTVIEERFEAVETMFYGERGVVHLTFDPDLLPEDWITRLGLPYPELHYEAILAGAQLPGEPPLHLVVQRSTDPAIATAARG
;
A
#
# COMPACT_ATOMS: atom_id res chain seq x y z
N MET A 1 0.64 -13.04 15.48
CA MET A 1 1.45 -12.87 14.25
C MET A 1 0.66 -11.91 13.39
N MET A 2 1.08 -10.66 13.32
CA MET A 2 0.31 -9.59 12.67
C MET A 2 1.03 -9.20 11.39
N ASN A 3 0.27 -9.16 10.31
CA ASN A 3 0.76 -9.24 8.95
C ASN A 3 0.06 -8.18 8.11
N ASN A 4 0.07 -6.92 8.56
CA ASN A 4 -0.40 -5.76 7.81
C ASN A 4 0.76 -5.02 7.14
N SER A 5 1.68 -5.79 6.54
CA SER A 5 2.74 -5.24 5.71
C SER A 5 2.13 -4.67 4.44
N ALA A 6 2.60 -3.50 4.01
CA ALA A 6 2.15 -2.84 2.80
C ALA A 6 0.62 -2.61 2.70
N ALA A 7 -0.01 -2.09 3.76
CA ALA A 7 -1.44 -1.81 3.80
C ALA A 7 -1.74 -0.30 3.72
N ILE A 8 -2.75 0.05 2.93
CA ILE A 8 -3.36 1.38 2.90
C ILE A 8 -4.84 1.25 3.27
N TYR A 9 -5.33 2.12 4.16
CA TYR A 9 -6.74 2.18 4.53
C TYR A 9 -7.31 3.52 4.12
N VAL A 10 -8.45 3.52 3.44
CA VAL A 10 -9.13 4.74 3.00
C VAL A 10 -10.52 4.76 3.62
N ALA A 11 -10.87 5.83 4.34
CA ALA A 11 -12.19 5.98 4.96
C ALA A 11 -13.24 6.26 3.87
N HIS A 12 -13.72 5.21 3.21
CA HIS A 12 -14.58 5.30 2.06
C HIS A 12 -15.62 4.17 2.03
N ALA A 13 -16.80 4.46 1.48
CA ALA A 13 -17.91 3.51 1.42
C ALA A 13 -17.93 2.65 0.13
N SER A 14 -17.01 2.90 -0.80
CA SER A 14 -16.94 2.17 -2.08
C SER A 14 -15.49 1.86 -2.43
N HIS A 15 -15.19 0.58 -2.50
CA HIS A 15 -13.91 0.09 -2.98
C HIS A 15 -13.74 0.27 -4.49
N GLN A 16 -14.83 0.37 -5.28
CA GLN A 16 -14.75 0.71 -6.71
C GLN A 16 -14.24 2.14 -6.92
N SER A 17 -14.76 3.10 -6.15
CA SER A 17 -14.31 4.50 -6.23
C SER A 17 -12.86 4.67 -5.78
N VAL A 18 -12.46 3.94 -4.73
CA VAL A 18 -11.06 3.89 -4.29
C VAL A 18 -10.16 3.27 -5.37
N ALA A 19 -10.57 2.15 -5.97
CA ALA A 19 -9.81 1.50 -7.05
C ALA A 19 -9.68 2.38 -8.30
N ALA A 20 -10.74 3.09 -8.69
CA ALA A 20 -10.70 4.02 -9.81
C ALA A 20 -9.75 5.20 -9.55
N THR A 21 -9.74 5.73 -8.33
CA THR A 21 -8.83 6.83 -7.93
C THR A 21 -7.39 6.34 -7.85
N LEU A 22 -7.16 5.17 -7.27
CA LEU A 22 -5.85 4.51 -7.26
C LEU A 22 -5.31 4.33 -8.68
N LEU A 23 -6.14 3.84 -9.59
CA LEU A 23 -5.77 3.68 -11.00
C LEU A 23 -5.41 5.03 -11.64
N ALA A 24 -6.20 6.08 -11.43
CA ALA A 24 -5.90 7.40 -11.98
C ALA A 24 -4.52 7.91 -11.54
N ILE A 25 -4.19 7.77 -10.24
CA ILE A 25 -2.87 8.13 -9.70
C ILE A 25 -1.76 7.34 -10.40
N LEU A 26 -1.93 6.02 -10.56
CA LEU A 26 -0.92 5.17 -11.20
C LEU A 26 -0.73 5.50 -12.68
N LEU A 27 -1.80 5.81 -13.40
CA LEU A 27 -1.74 6.24 -14.81
C LEU A 27 -0.97 7.57 -14.95
N GLU A 28 -1.21 8.54 -14.06
CA GLU A 28 -0.46 9.80 -14.01
C GLU A 28 1.04 9.57 -13.72
N GLN A 29 1.37 8.53 -12.97
CA GLN A 29 2.75 8.11 -12.70
C GLN A 29 3.41 7.33 -13.85
N GLY A 30 2.72 7.17 -14.99
CA GLY A 30 3.24 6.50 -16.18
C GLY A 30 3.10 4.98 -16.14
N TYR A 31 2.23 4.44 -15.30
CA TYR A 31 1.84 3.04 -15.36
C TYR A 31 0.69 2.82 -16.36
N THR A 32 0.52 1.58 -16.82
CA THR A 32 -0.60 1.12 -17.64
C THR A 32 -1.23 -0.12 -17.03
N VAL A 33 -2.52 -0.32 -17.24
CA VAL A 33 -3.22 -1.53 -16.78
C VAL A 33 -2.79 -2.72 -17.63
N VAL A 34 -2.50 -3.85 -16.98
CA VAL A 34 -2.17 -5.12 -17.64
C VAL A 34 -3.00 -6.24 -17.04
N ASP A 35 -3.22 -7.29 -17.82
CA ASP A 35 -3.84 -8.53 -17.34
C ASP A 35 -2.72 -9.51 -16.95
N GLN A 36 -2.59 -9.74 -15.65
CA GLN A 36 -1.60 -10.66 -15.07
C GLN A 36 -2.23 -11.37 -13.88
N PRO A 37 -1.94 -12.66 -13.69
CA PRO A 37 -2.50 -13.37 -12.55
C PRO A 37 -1.93 -12.84 -11.23
N PRO A 38 -2.67 -12.91 -10.12
CA PRO A 38 -2.23 -12.37 -8.82
C PRO A 38 -0.90 -12.91 -8.27
N HIS A 39 -0.41 -14.04 -8.79
CA HIS A 39 0.87 -14.65 -8.40
C HIS A 39 2.05 -14.20 -9.27
N ALA A 40 1.84 -13.44 -10.34
CA ALA A 40 2.90 -12.95 -11.23
C ALA A 40 3.62 -11.70 -10.68
N ILE A 41 4.00 -11.75 -9.39
CA ILE A 41 4.56 -10.61 -8.66
C ILE A 41 6.02 -10.32 -9.04
N SER A 42 6.43 -9.06 -8.93
CA SER A 42 7.84 -8.66 -9.10
C SER A 42 8.73 -9.26 -8.01
N GLY A 43 9.96 -9.62 -8.36
CA GLY A 43 10.97 -10.01 -7.35
C GLY A 43 11.52 -8.82 -6.55
N LEU A 44 11.34 -7.59 -7.08
CA LEU A 44 11.91 -6.35 -6.55
C LEU A 44 11.12 -5.82 -5.36
N ILE A 45 11.86 -5.36 -4.35
CA ILE A 45 11.32 -4.89 -3.07
C ILE A 45 11.07 -3.37 -3.10
N MET A 46 11.91 -2.62 -3.80
CA MET A 46 11.90 -1.15 -3.79
C MET A 46 10.77 -0.58 -4.66
N ILE A 47 9.82 0.16 -4.07
CA ILE A 47 8.65 0.74 -4.77
C ILE A 47 9.01 1.54 -6.03
N PRO A 48 9.96 2.50 -5.99
CA PRO A 48 10.32 3.26 -7.19
C PRO A 48 10.83 2.39 -8.34
N ASP A 49 11.33 1.19 -8.01
CA ASP A 49 11.93 0.25 -8.93
C ASP A 49 10.98 -0.89 -9.31
N LYS A 50 9.78 -1.02 -8.71
CA LYS A 50 8.80 -2.05 -9.07
C LYS A 50 8.17 -1.72 -10.43
N PRO A 51 8.54 -2.45 -11.52
CA PRO A 51 7.97 -2.19 -12.84
C PRO A 51 6.56 -2.76 -12.96
N LEU A 52 6.21 -3.75 -12.14
CA LEU A 52 4.91 -4.39 -12.09
C LEU A 52 4.43 -4.31 -10.65
N ARG A 53 3.19 -3.83 -10.44
CA ARG A 53 2.58 -3.66 -9.12
C ARG A 53 1.21 -4.31 -9.14
N HIS A 54 0.91 -5.10 -8.11
CA HIS A 54 -0.41 -5.69 -7.92
C HIS A 54 -1.07 -5.11 -6.67
N PHE A 55 -2.39 -4.98 -6.72
CA PHE A 55 -3.18 -4.50 -5.61
C PHE A 55 -4.41 -5.38 -5.43
N PHE A 56 -4.70 -5.75 -4.19
CA PHE A 56 -6.02 -6.20 -3.78
C PHE A 56 -6.73 -5.08 -3.04
N ILE A 57 -7.96 -4.73 -3.46
CA ILE A 57 -8.78 -3.70 -2.84
C ILE A 57 -10.03 -4.35 -2.23
N ALA A 58 -10.06 -4.45 -0.91
CA ALA A 58 -11.14 -5.07 -0.15
C ALA A 58 -12.45 -4.27 -0.24
N PRO A 59 -13.62 -4.92 -0.17
CA PRO A 59 -14.88 -4.23 0.09
C PRO A 59 -14.81 -3.43 1.40
N PRO A 60 -15.64 -2.38 1.54
CA PRO A 60 -15.65 -1.55 2.73
C PRO A 60 -16.03 -2.36 3.97
N ALA A 61 -15.25 -2.22 5.04
CA ALA A 61 -15.52 -2.80 6.35
C ALA A 61 -15.15 -1.81 7.44
N GLN A 62 -16.02 -1.69 8.45
CA GLN A 62 -15.82 -0.74 9.57
C GLN A 62 -15.61 0.72 9.11
N GLY A 63 -16.16 1.09 7.95
CA GLY A 63 -16.00 2.42 7.35
C GLY A 63 -14.70 2.62 6.56
N TRP A 64 -13.92 1.56 6.35
CA TRP A 64 -12.63 1.61 5.65
C TRP A 64 -12.61 0.67 4.44
N VAL A 65 -11.95 1.11 3.36
CA VAL A 65 -11.50 0.26 2.26
C VAL A 65 -10.01 -0.03 2.49
N THR A 66 -9.66 -1.31 2.54
CA THR A 66 -8.26 -1.75 2.67
C THR A 66 -7.67 -2.08 1.31
N ILE A 67 -6.47 -1.59 1.05
CA ILE A 67 -5.65 -1.88 -0.13
C ILE A 67 -4.41 -2.62 0.37
N TRP A 68 -4.15 -3.80 -0.19
CA TRP A 68 -2.89 -4.50 -0.03
C TRP A 68 -2.12 -4.45 -1.34
N GLU A 69 -0.90 -3.97 -1.29
CA GLU A 69 0.03 -3.99 -2.42
C GLU A 69 0.84 -5.30 -2.44
N ASP A 70 1.33 -5.69 -3.62
CA ASP A 70 2.09 -6.92 -3.86
C ASP A 70 3.22 -7.18 -2.84
N PRO A 71 3.53 -8.46 -2.59
CA PRO A 71 4.37 -8.85 -1.46
C PRO A 71 5.80 -8.36 -1.60
N ARG A 72 6.55 -8.50 -0.48
CA ARG A 72 7.97 -8.16 -0.32
C ARG A 72 8.28 -6.71 0.01
N TYR A 73 7.47 -6.16 0.92
CA TYR A 73 7.68 -4.91 1.66
C TYR A 73 7.46 -3.62 0.84
N PHE A 74 6.98 -2.61 1.56
CA PHE A 74 6.68 -1.22 1.17
C PHE A 74 5.39 -1.03 0.39
N ALA A 75 4.29 -0.69 1.08
CA ALA A 75 3.24 0.09 0.43
C ALA A 75 3.73 1.50 0.15
N ASP A 76 3.29 2.06 -0.97
CA ASP A 76 3.64 3.43 -1.33
C ASP A 76 2.87 4.46 -0.48
N ARG A 77 3.61 5.08 0.45
CA ARG A 77 3.14 6.20 1.27
C ARG A 77 2.49 7.32 0.43
N THR A 78 3.05 7.61 -0.74
CA THR A 78 2.56 8.71 -1.58
C THR A 78 1.17 8.39 -2.15
N LEU A 79 0.85 7.11 -2.39
CA LEU A 79 -0.49 6.69 -2.78
C LEU A 79 -1.49 6.98 -1.67
N ALA A 80 -1.19 6.62 -0.42
CA ALA A 80 -2.09 6.87 0.71
C ALA A 80 -2.40 8.37 0.89
N ARG A 81 -1.37 9.22 0.81
CA ARG A 81 -1.52 10.68 0.89
C ARG A 81 -2.35 11.23 -0.26
N THR A 82 -2.08 10.78 -1.48
CA THR A 82 -2.77 11.26 -2.69
C THR A 82 -4.23 10.80 -2.71
N LEU A 83 -4.51 9.58 -2.24
CA LEU A 83 -5.87 9.07 -2.06
C LEU A 83 -6.66 9.91 -1.05
N ALA A 84 -6.08 10.25 0.10
CA ALA A 84 -6.74 11.16 1.06
C ALA A 84 -7.10 12.50 0.41
N ALA A 85 -6.16 13.09 -0.33
CA ALA A 85 -6.35 14.39 -0.97
C ALA A 85 -7.42 14.35 -2.06
N LEU A 86 -7.35 13.39 -2.98
CA LEU A 86 -8.28 13.30 -4.12
C LEU A 86 -9.69 12.90 -3.70
N LEU A 87 -9.82 12.05 -2.68
CA LEU A 87 -11.12 11.61 -2.15
C LEU A 87 -11.63 12.52 -1.02
N ASN A 88 -10.86 13.53 -0.63
CA ASN A 88 -11.14 14.44 0.49
C ASN A 88 -11.60 13.67 1.75
N THR A 89 -10.82 12.67 2.14
CA THR A 89 -11.14 11.77 3.26
C THR A 89 -9.87 11.39 4.04
N ARG A 90 -10.04 10.63 5.11
CA ARG A 90 -8.93 10.06 5.86
C ARG A 90 -8.31 8.88 5.13
N SER A 91 -6.99 8.84 5.12
CA SER A 91 -6.21 7.71 4.63
C SER A 91 -5.11 7.37 5.61
N ILE A 92 -4.79 6.10 5.72
CA ILE A 92 -3.75 5.57 6.59
C ILE A 92 -2.83 4.72 5.76
N TRP A 93 -1.54 4.88 5.99
CA TRP A 93 -0.50 4.01 5.45
C TRP A 93 0.14 3.26 6.61
N ILE A 94 0.31 1.95 6.47
CA ILE A 94 1.03 1.10 7.41
C ILE A 94 2.01 0.23 6.64
N GLU A 95 3.25 0.26 7.09
CA GLU A 95 4.29 -0.65 6.63
C GLU A 95 4.88 -1.38 7.83
N VAL A 96 4.98 -2.71 7.77
CA VAL A 96 5.58 -3.53 8.82
C VAL A 96 6.66 -4.40 8.19
N GLY A 97 7.89 -4.26 8.66
CA GLY A 97 9.06 -5.03 8.22
C GLY A 97 9.73 -5.81 9.36
N GLY A 98 10.60 -6.76 8.98
CA GLY A 98 11.48 -7.48 9.92
C GLY A 98 10.72 -8.27 10.99
N ASN A 99 9.68 -9.03 10.63
CA ASN A 99 8.82 -9.78 11.57
C ASN A 99 8.14 -8.91 12.66
N GLY A 100 7.90 -7.63 12.38
CA GLY A 100 7.22 -6.72 13.31
C GLY A 100 8.14 -5.89 14.21
N VAL A 101 9.46 -6.02 14.07
CA VAL A 101 10.42 -5.24 14.88
C VAL A 101 10.58 -3.81 14.34
N SER A 102 10.25 -3.58 13.07
CA SER A 102 10.38 -2.27 12.41
C SER A 102 9.13 -1.95 11.62
N TRP A 103 8.56 -0.76 11.77
CA TRP A 103 7.33 -0.36 11.09
C TRP A 103 7.31 1.13 10.78
N ALA A 104 6.50 1.54 9.81
CA ALA A 104 6.29 2.94 9.46
C ALA A 104 4.81 3.20 9.25
N ARG A 105 4.40 4.45 9.44
CA ARG A 105 2.99 4.84 9.34
C ARG A 105 2.81 6.27 8.89
N GLY A 106 1.61 6.51 8.37
CA GLY A 106 1.11 7.85 8.11
C GLY A 106 -0.40 7.92 8.29
N LEU A 107 -0.88 9.05 8.78
CA LEU A 107 -2.29 9.41 8.87
C LEU A 107 -2.49 10.74 8.13
N TYR A 108 -3.40 10.71 7.18
CA TYR A 108 -3.73 11.83 6.30
C TYR A 108 -5.23 12.13 6.40
N ASP A 109 -5.60 13.40 6.28
CA ASP A 109 -7.00 13.86 6.22
C ASP A 109 -7.14 14.93 5.14
N GLY A 110 -7.73 14.54 4.00
CA GLY A 110 -7.72 15.38 2.80
C GLY A 110 -6.29 15.69 2.36
N SER A 111 -6.00 16.97 2.16
CA SER A 111 -4.65 17.46 1.82
C SER A 111 -3.73 17.61 3.04
N THR A 112 -4.20 17.34 4.25
CA THR A 112 -3.46 17.55 5.49
C THR A 112 -2.72 16.29 5.92
N VAL A 113 -1.44 16.44 6.24
CA VAL A 113 -0.65 15.40 6.92
C VAL A 113 -0.86 15.56 8.42
N ILE A 114 -1.55 14.61 9.05
CA ILE A 114 -1.81 14.61 10.51
C ILE A 114 -0.62 14.01 11.25
N GLU A 115 -0.11 12.89 10.75
CA GLU A 115 1.04 12.20 11.31
C GLU A 115 1.81 11.49 10.20
N GLU A 116 3.14 11.57 10.24
CA GLU A 116 4.04 10.70 9.50
C GLU A 116 5.17 10.27 10.43
N ARG A 117 5.38 8.96 10.54
CA ARG A 117 6.46 8.36 11.31
C ARG A 117 7.12 7.30 10.43
N PHE A 118 8.28 7.67 9.90
CA PHE A 118 9.16 6.79 9.14
C PHE A 118 10.61 7.23 9.43
N GLU A 119 11.53 6.29 9.54
CA GLU A 119 12.97 6.56 9.63
C GLU A 119 13.62 5.92 8.42
N ALA A 120 14.49 6.66 7.74
CA ALA A 120 15.27 6.10 6.66
C ALA A 120 16.39 5.25 7.26
N VAL A 121 16.23 3.93 7.20
CA VAL A 121 17.27 2.98 7.58
C VAL A 121 17.83 2.41 6.28
N GLU A 122 19.03 2.87 5.91
CA GLU A 122 19.79 2.21 4.87
C GLU A 122 20.11 0.78 5.34
N THR A 123 19.57 -0.22 4.65
CA THR A 123 19.73 -1.63 5.02
C THR A 123 20.14 -2.43 3.80
N MET A 124 21.08 -3.35 4.00
CA MET A 124 21.44 -4.33 2.99
C MET A 124 20.54 -5.56 3.17
N PHE A 125 19.37 -5.55 2.55
CA PHE A 125 18.49 -6.72 2.55
C PHE A 125 19.06 -7.77 1.59
N TYR A 126 19.47 -8.92 2.13
CA TYR A 126 19.93 -10.15 1.44
C TYR A 126 20.21 -10.04 -0.08
N GLY A 127 21.28 -9.32 -0.44
CA GLY A 127 21.81 -9.31 -1.82
C GLY A 127 21.36 -8.17 -2.73
N GLU A 128 20.47 -7.27 -2.29
CA GLU A 128 20.08 -6.08 -3.06
C GLU A 128 20.37 -4.79 -2.29
N ARG A 129 20.93 -3.79 -2.98
CA ARG A 129 21.20 -2.45 -2.42
C ARG A 129 19.92 -1.63 -2.51
N GLY A 130 19.42 -1.13 -1.38
CA GLY A 130 18.24 -0.25 -1.31
C GLY A 130 18.14 0.49 0.02
N VAL A 131 17.34 1.55 0.06
CA VAL A 131 17.05 2.30 1.30
C VAL A 131 15.64 1.95 1.76
N VAL A 132 15.52 1.40 2.97
CA VAL A 132 14.24 1.01 3.55
C VAL A 132 13.80 2.07 4.54
N HIS A 133 12.55 2.50 4.48
CA HIS A 133 12.02 3.50 5.41
C HIS A 133 11.18 2.83 6.50
N LEU A 134 11.79 2.46 7.62
CA LEU A 134 11.12 1.85 8.78
C LEU A 134 11.58 2.54 10.07
N THR A 135 10.65 2.83 11.00
CA THR A 135 10.97 3.23 12.37
C THR A 135 11.03 2.03 13.30
N PHE A 136 11.92 2.10 14.29
CA PHE A 136 11.76 1.33 15.51
C PHE A 136 11.02 2.21 16.52
N ASP A 137 9.72 2.00 16.67
CA ASP A 137 8.89 2.67 17.68
C ASP A 137 8.56 1.64 18.77
N PRO A 138 9.35 1.56 19.86
CA PRO A 138 9.14 0.59 20.92
C PRO A 138 7.96 0.95 21.84
N ASP A 139 7.47 2.19 21.79
CA ASP A 139 6.44 2.71 22.70
C ASP A 139 5.02 2.51 22.15
N LEU A 140 4.89 2.29 20.84
CA LEU A 140 3.63 2.00 20.18
C LEU A 140 3.80 0.85 19.20
N LEU A 141 3.10 -0.27 19.44
CA LEU A 141 3.12 -1.39 18.53
C LEU A 141 2.10 -1.18 17.38
N PRO A 142 2.34 -1.75 16.19
CA PRO A 142 1.38 -1.67 15.08
C PRO A 142 -0.03 -2.12 15.46
N GLU A 143 -0.12 -3.15 16.31
CA GLU A 143 -1.39 -3.73 16.79
C GLU A 143 -2.22 -2.76 17.63
N ASP A 144 -1.56 -2.02 18.52
CA ASP A 144 -2.21 -1.02 19.36
C ASP A 144 -2.75 0.12 18.51
N TRP A 145 -2.00 0.53 17.48
CA TRP A 145 -2.40 1.61 16.59
C TRP A 145 -3.55 1.21 15.68
N ILE A 146 -3.46 0.03 15.07
CA ILE A 146 -4.52 -0.57 14.23
C ILE A 146 -5.82 -0.72 15.04
N THR A 147 -5.71 -1.23 16.27
CA THR A 147 -6.86 -1.38 17.19
C THR A 147 -7.44 -0.02 17.57
N ARG A 148 -6.60 0.95 17.95
CA ARG A 148 -7.02 2.30 18.34
C ARG A 148 -7.76 3.02 17.21
N LEU A 149 -7.38 2.79 15.96
CA LEU A 149 -8.01 3.38 14.78
C LEU A 149 -9.23 2.61 14.27
N GLY A 150 -9.49 1.42 14.83
CA GLY A 150 -10.61 0.56 14.40
C GLY A 150 -10.47 0.10 12.95
N LEU A 151 -9.24 -0.25 12.54
CA LEU A 151 -8.99 -0.69 11.16
C LEU A 151 -9.39 -2.16 10.99
N PRO A 152 -10.04 -2.53 9.88
CA PRO A 152 -10.42 -3.90 9.62
C PRO A 152 -9.21 -4.76 9.24
N TYR A 153 -9.36 -6.08 9.32
CA TYR A 153 -8.39 -7.07 8.83
C TYR A 153 -6.96 -6.90 9.37
N PRO A 154 -6.76 -6.78 10.70
CA PRO A 154 -5.44 -6.61 11.31
C PRO A 154 -4.42 -7.71 10.89
N GLU A 155 -4.92 -8.90 10.58
CA GLU A 155 -4.17 -10.12 10.27
C GLU A 155 -3.93 -10.38 8.78
N LEU A 156 -4.56 -9.64 7.87
CA LEU A 156 -4.49 -9.91 6.44
C LEU A 156 -3.45 -9.03 5.73
N HIS A 157 -2.77 -9.65 4.77
CA HIS A 157 -1.87 -9.05 3.77
C HIS A 157 -2.14 -9.69 2.40
N TYR A 158 -1.52 -9.14 1.36
CA TYR A 158 -1.56 -9.66 -0.01
C TYR A 158 -1.39 -11.19 -0.10
N GLU A 159 -0.37 -11.77 0.56
CA GLU A 159 -0.07 -13.20 0.48
C GLU A 159 -1.17 -14.08 1.09
N ALA A 160 -1.89 -13.58 2.10
CA ALA A 160 -3.00 -14.28 2.73
C ALA A 160 -4.22 -14.27 1.82
N ILE A 161 -4.51 -13.13 1.20
CA ILE A 161 -5.58 -13.02 0.19
C ILE A 161 -5.26 -13.94 -0.99
N LEU A 162 -4.01 -13.95 -1.47
CA LEU A 162 -3.55 -14.85 -2.52
C LEU A 162 -3.71 -16.33 -2.14
N ALA A 163 -3.47 -16.68 -0.88
CA ALA A 163 -3.64 -18.03 -0.34
C ALA A 163 -5.12 -18.42 -0.09
N GLY A 164 -6.07 -17.53 -0.35
CA GLY A 164 -7.50 -17.80 -0.24
C GLY A 164 -8.12 -17.40 1.11
N ALA A 165 -7.48 -16.52 1.88
CA ALA A 165 -8.12 -15.93 3.06
C ALA A 165 -9.44 -15.26 2.66
N GLN A 166 -10.50 -15.56 3.41
CA GLN A 166 -11.83 -15.07 3.10
C GLN A 166 -12.08 -13.69 3.72
N LEU A 167 -12.53 -12.75 2.90
CA LEU A 167 -13.10 -11.49 3.36
C LEU A 167 -14.61 -11.66 3.55
N PRO A 168 -15.20 -11.05 4.58
CA PRO A 168 -16.65 -11.01 4.71
C PRO A 168 -17.25 -10.16 3.57
N GLY A 169 -18.11 -10.77 2.75
CA GLY A 169 -18.84 -10.08 1.69
C GLY A 169 -18.33 -10.41 0.28
N GLU A 170 -18.26 -9.39 -0.57
CA GLU A 170 -17.84 -9.51 -1.97
C GLU A 170 -16.34 -9.82 -2.09
N PRO A 171 -15.89 -10.43 -3.21
CA PRO A 171 -14.46 -10.59 -3.44
C PRO A 171 -13.76 -9.23 -3.57
N PRO A 172 -12.46 -9.14 -3.17
CA PRO A 172 -11.69 -7.93 -3.40
C PRO A 172 -11.50 -7.70 -4.90
N LEU A 173 -11.37 -6.42 -5.28
CA LEU A 173 -10.94 -6.06 -6.63
C LEU A 173 -9.45 -6.36 -6.76
N HIS A 174 -9.03 -6.82 -7.95
CA HIS A 174 -7.62 -7.01 -8.28
C HIS A 174 -7.23 -6.02 -9.37
N LEU A 175 -6.19 -5.23 -9.11
CA LEU A 175 -5.62 -4.27 -10.04
C LEU A 175 -4.15 -4.62 -10.28
N VAL A 176 -3.76 -4.69 -11.54
CA VAL A 176 -2.35 -4.85 -11.92
C VAL A 176 -1.95 -3.74 -12.87
N VAL A 177 -0.82 -3.11 -12.57
CA VAL A 177 -0.26 -2.07 -13.42
C VAL A 177 1.22 -2.32 -13.70
N GLN A 178 1.65 -1.98 -14.90
CA GLN A 178 3.04 -2.07 -15.33
C GLN A 178 3.55 -0.70 -15.75
N ARG A 179 4.77 -0.33 -15.35
CA ARG A 179 5.40 0.91 -15.76
C ARG A 179 5.61 0.86 -17.27
N SER A 180 5.14 1.88 -17.98
CA SER A 180 5.35 1.97 -19.41
C SER A 180 6.85 2.03 -19.71
N THR A 181 7.32 1.14 -20.59
CA THR A 181 8.68 1.19 -21.12
C THR A 181 8.81 2.20 -22.27
N ASP A 182 7.73 2.92 -22.61
CA ASP A 182 7.74 3.92 -23.66
C ASP A 182 8.53 5.18 -23.21
N PRO A 183 9.68 5.48 -23.84
CA PRO A 183 10.50 6.63 -23.46
C PRO A 183 9.77 7.98 -23.61
N ALA A 184 8.68 8.06 -24.38
CA ALA A 184 7.90 9.28 -24.54
C ALA A 184 7.10 9.68 -23.27
N ILE A 185 6.74 8.71 -22.43
CA ILE A 185 5.97 8.92 -21.20
C ILE A 185 6.90 9.15 -19.99
N ALA A 186 8.08 8.54 -20.00
CA ALA A 186 9.06 8.64 -18.91
C ALA A 186 9.59 10.08 -18.66
N THR A 187 9.53 10.96 -19.66
CA THR A 187 9.95 12.37 -19.57
C THR A 187 8.92 13.27 -18.91
N ALA A 188 7.63 12.92 -18.94
CA ALA A 188 6.56 13.75 -18.35
C ALA A 188 6.52 13.67 -16.82
N ALA A 189 6.95 12.53 -16.23
CA ALA A 189 6.96 12.31 -14.79
C ALA A 189 8.19 12.88 -14.06
N ARG A 190 9.11 13.55 -14.78
CA ARG A 190 10.33 14.17 -14.23
C ARG A 190 10.34 15.70 -14.32
N GLY A 191 9.23 16.31 -14.75
CA GLY A 191 9.06 17.76 -14.92
C GLY A 191 8.42 18.44 -13.71
#